data_AF-A0A933KN33-F1
#
_entry.id   AF-A0A933KN33-F1
#
_cell.length_a   1.000
_cell.length_b   1.000
_cell.length_c   1.000
_cell.angle_alpha   90.00
_cell.angle_beta   90.00
_cell.angle_gamma   90.00
#
_symmetry.space_group_name_H-M   'P 1'
#
loop_
_entity.id
_entity.type
_entity.pdbx_description
1 polymer ?
#
loop_
_entity_poly.entity_id
_entity_poly.type
_entity_poly.pdbx_seq_one_letter_code
_entity_poly.pdbx_strand_id
1 'polypeptide(L)'
;MGHVPQDPVRAEGEGAHLQRRERRGTSAARVVGKSLAAQSRGRFGEEQALRWYNQRGYSLIARNWRCPIGEIDLILTAAHLVVFCEVKARASEEFGGPQAAVGWHKQRRLRRLAAMWLAEFRPAGRVDVRFDVAAVVGARVTVIEAAF
;
A
#
# COMPACT_ATOMS: atom_id res chain seq x y z
N MET A 1 -14.23 -26.21 -57.66
CA MET A 1 -13.50 -26.92 -56.58
C MET A 1 -12.03 -26.60 -56.75
N GLY A 2 -11.26 -26.06 -55.82
CA GLY A 2 -11.47 -25.57 -54.47
C GLY A 2 -10.36 -24.55 -54.19
N HIS A 3 -10.69 -23.57 -53.35
CA HIS A 3 -9.87 -22.43 -52.97
C HIS A 3 -9.07 -22.81 -51.72
N VAL A 4 -7.73 -22.68 -51.72
CA VAL A 4 -6.92 -22.45 -50.50
C VAL A 4 -5.67 -21.65 -50.89
N PRO A 5 -5.66 -20.32 -50.71
CA PRO A 5 -4.44 -19.56 -50.51
C PRO A 5 -3.91 -19.81 -49.09
N GLN A 6 -2.60 -19.97 -48.97
CA GLN A 6 -1.93 -20.02 -47.67
C GLN A 6 -1.58 -18.61 -47.23
N ASP A 7 -2.30 -18.10 -46.22
CA ASP A 7 -1.89 -16.91 -45.47
C ASP A 7 -0.99 -17.32 -44.29
N PRO A 8 0.15 -16.66 -44.06
CA PRO A 8 0.88 -16.80 -42.82
C PRO A 8 0.18 -16.04 -41.69
N VAL A 9 -0.17 -16.78 -40.64
CA VAL A 9 -0.62 -16.26 -39.34
C VAL A 9 0.49 -15.40 -38.72
N ARG A 10 0.27 -14.09 -38.59
CA ARG A 10 1.00 -13.24 -37.63
C ARG A 10 0.07 -12.19 -37.00
N ALA A 11 -0.12 -12.39 -35.71
CA ALA A 11 -0.67 -11.57 -34.64
C ALA A 11 -1.03 -10.10 -34.94
N GLU A 12 -2.32 -9.80 -34.76
CA GLU A 12 -2.86 -8.48 -34.39
C GLU A 12 -2.27 -8.07 -33.02
N GLY A 13 -1.76 -6.84 -32.82
CA GLY A 13 -2.57 -5.64 -32.55
C GLY A 13 -3.01 -5.68 -31.08
N GLU A 14 -2.55 -4.85 -30.14
CA GLU A 14 -2.72 -3.40 -29.96
C GLU A 14 -1.91 -3.07 -28.67
N GLY A 15 -1.12 -2.01 -28.49
CA GLY A 15 -1.24 -0.66 -28.98
C GLY A 15 -2.09 0.19 -28.02
N ALA A 16 -1.52 0.76 -26.95
CA ALA A 16 -1.92 2.07 -26.39
C ALA A 16 -1.14 2.44 -25.12
N HIS A 17 0.03 3.04 -25.34
CA HIS A 17 0.49 4.18 -24.55
C HIS A 17 -0.60 5.27 -24.61
N LEU A 18 -1.18 5.68 -23.48
CA LEU A 18 -1.97 6.91 -23.45
C LEU A 18 -1.86 7.65 -22.12
N GLN A 19 -0.94 8.61 -22.17
CA GLN A 19 -0.95 9.85 -21.44
C GLN A 19 -2.32 10.56 -21.50
N ARG A 20 -2.68 11.17 -20.36
CA ARG A 20 -3.33 12.48 -20.22
C ARG A 20 -4.67 12.70 -20.94
N ARG A 21 -5.72 12.84 -20.13
CA ARG A 21 -6.86 13.73 -20.45
C ARG A 21 -7.16 14.66 -19.27
N GLU A 22 -6.74 15.91 -19.42
CA GLU A 22 -7.35 17.06 -18.76
C GLU A 22 -8.69 17.36 -19.43
N ARG A 23 -9.77 17.53 -18.65
CA ARG A 23 -10.78 18.59 -18.87
C ARG A 23 -11.49 18.98 -17.55
N ARG A 24 -11.20 20.22 -17.16
CA ARG A 24 -11.96 21.28 -16.47
C ARG A 24 -13.32 20.96 -15.82
N GLY A 25 -13.45 21.41 -14.57
CA GLY A 25 -14.71 21.68 -13.88
C GLY A 25 -14.42 22.30 -12.50
N THR A 26 -14.59 23.61 -12.39
CA THR A 26 -14.36 24.45 -11.22
C THR A 26 -15.28 24.10 -10.05
N SER A 27 -14.70 23.77 -8.88
CA SER A 27 -15.24 24.17 -7.59
C SER A 27 -14.11 24.25 -6.57
N ALA A 28 -13.91 25.46 -6.04
CA ALA A 28 -12.91 25.77 -5.05
C ALA A 28 -13.29 25.15 -3.69
N ALA A 29 -12.92 23.90 -3.48
CA ALA A 29 -12.93 23.27 -2.17
C ALA A 29 -11.48 23.03 -1.74
N ARG A 30 -11.07 23.79 -0.73
CA ARG A 30 -9.74 23.85 -0.11
C ARG A 30 -9.12 22.46 0.07
N VAL A 31 -8.23 22.05 -0.84
CA VAL A 31 -7.33 20.92 -0.61
C VAL A 31 -6.29 21.39 0.41
N VAL A 32 -6.54 21.15 1.69
CA VAL A 32 -5.50 21.28 2.73
C VAL A 32 -4.49 20.16 2.46
N GLY A 33 -3.51 20.44 1.61
CA GLY A 33 -2.38 19.55 1.38
C GLY A 33 -1.58 19.36 2.66
N LYS A 34 -1.16 18.13 2.93
CA LYS A 34 -0.24 17.81 4.04
C LYS A 34 1.04 18.65 3.86
N SER A 35 1.54 19.32 4.90
CA SER A 35 2.74 20.17 4.78
C SER A 35 3.94 19.36 4.28
N LEU A 36 4.89 20.01 3.59
CA LEU A 36 6.12 19.36 3.13
C LEU A 36 6.85 18.63 4.26
N ALA A 37 6.91 19.26 5.44
CA ALA A 37 7.50 18.66 6.64
C ALA A 37 6.78 17.36 7.07
N ALA A 38 5.44 17.33 7.03
CA ALA A 38 4.66 16.15 7.38
C ALA A 38 4.74 15.05 6.32
N GLN A 39 4.92 15.39 5.04
CA GLN A 39 5.17 14.43 3.96
C GLN A 39 6.56 13.80 4.10
N SER A 40 7.60 14.60 4.29
CA SER A 40 8.97 14.10 4.51
C SER A 40 9.05 13.21 5.74
N ARG A 41 8.35 13.58 6.82
CA ARG A 41 8.27 12.74 8.03
C ARG A 41 7.56 11.41 7.77
N GLY A 42 6.47 11.41 6.99
CA GLY A 42 5.79 10.19 6.59
C GLY A 42 6.70 9.25 5.80
N ARG A 43 7.37 9.79 4.77
CA ARG A 43 8.35 9.07 3.95
C ARG A 43 9.49 8.49 4.79
N PHE A 44 10.01 9.25 5.74
CA PHE A 44 11.04 8.80 6.66
C PHE A 44 10.52 7.67 7.58
N GLY A 45 9.29 7.79 8.08
CA GLY A 45 8.66 6.75 8.89
C GLY A 45 8.48 5.44 8.13
N GLU A 46 7.95 5.49 6.90
CA GLU A 46 7.80 4.31 6.04
C GLU A 46 9.13 3.60 5.82
N GLU A 47 10.18 4.39 5.56
CA GLU A 47 11.52 3.88 5.32
C GLU A 47 12.12 3.20 6.56
N GLN A 48 11.96 3.81 7.74
CA GLN A 48 12.40 3.22 9.01
C GLN A 48 11.63 1.94 9.35
N ALA A 49 10.32 1.93 9.14
CA ALA A 49 9.49 0.74 9.35
C ALA A 49 9.91 -0.39 8.40
N LEU A 50 10.12 -0.10 7.12
CA LEU A 50 10.60 -1.07 6.14
C LEU A 50 11.96 -1.66 6.54
N ARG A 51 12.91 -0.82 6.98
CA ARG A 51 14.21 -1.31 7.48
C ARG A 51 14.05 -2.28 8.65
N TRP A 52 13.15 -1.97 9.59
CA TRP A 52 12.85 -2.85 10.73
C TRP A 52 12.34 -4.23 10.29
N TYR A 53 11.46 -4.26 9.28
CA TYR A 53 10.92 -5.49 8.71
C TYR A 53 11.98 -6.29 7.93
N ASN A 54 12.77 -5.62 7.08
CA ASN A 54 13.84 -6.27 6.31
C ASN A 54 14.86 -6.97 7.22
N GLN A 55 15.24 -6.34 8.34
CA GLN A 55 16.12 -6.94 9.34
C GLN A 55 15.54 -8.20 10.02
N ARG A 56 14.23 -8.43 9.88
CA ARG A 56 13.50 -9.57 10.44
C ARG A 56 13.06 -10.57 9.38
N GLY A 57 13.60 -10.47 8.17
CA GLY A 57 13.37 -11.43 7.08
C GLY A 57 12.07 -11.21 6.30
N TYR A 58 11.41 -10.06 6.46
CA TYR A 58 10.29 -9.68 5.62
C TYR A 58 10.78 -8.98 4.35
N SER A 59 10.08 -9.21 3.24
CA SER A 59 10.33 -8.53 1.96
C SER A 59 9.20 -7.56 1.64
N LEU A 60 9.52 -6.42 1.04
CA LEU A 60 8.53 -5.47 0.54
C LEU A 60 7.85 -6.01 -0.71
N ILE A 61 6.51 -6.01 -0.72
CA ILE A 61 5.72 -6.23 -1.95
C ILE A 61 5.31 -4.90 -2.56
N ALA A 62 4.75 -4.00 -1.74
CA ALA A 62 4.32 -2.70 -2.21
C ALA A 62 4.43 -1.65 -1.09
N ARG A 63 4.72 -0.43 -1.50
CA ARG A 63 4.77 0.74 -0.62
C ARG A 63 3.81 1.80 -1.16
N ASN A 64 3.04 2.43 -0.28
CA ASN A 64 2.02 3.41 -0.62
C ASN A 64 1.08 2.90 -1.71
N TRP A 65 0.60 1.65 -1.59
CA TRP A 65 -0.37 1.10 -2.53
C TRP A 65 -1.68 1.88 -2.40
N ARG A 66 -2.23 2.34 -3.52
CA ARG A 66 -3.37 3.25 -3.58
C ARG A 66 -4.45 2.68 -4.48
N CYS A 67 -5.69 2.86 -4.06
CA CYS A 67 -6.89 2.60 -4.86
C CYS A 67 -7.93 3.71 -4.59
N PRO A 68 -9.05 3.75 -5.32
CA PRO A 68 -10.04 4.83 -5.17
C PRO A 68 -10.59 5.00 -3.75
N ILE A 69 -10.61 3.94 -2.94
CA ILE A 69 -11.18 3.95 -1.59
C ILE A 69 -10.13 4.12 -0.48
N GLY A 70 -8.84 4.24 -0.80
CA GLY A 70 -7.79 4.48 0.20
C GLY A 70 -6.40 3.99 -0.18
N GLU A 71 -5.55 3.90 0.84
CA GLU A 71 -4.14 3.53 0.70
C GLU A 71 -3.70 2.58 1.82
N ILE A 72 -2.68 1.79 1.54
CA ILE A 72 -1.92 0.99 2.51
C ILE A 72 -0.46 1.43 2.44
N ASP A 73 0.12 1.77 3.58
CA ASP A 73 1.48 2.33 3.64
C ASP A 73 2.53 1.29 3.24
N LEU A 74 2.48 0.09 3.81
CA LEU A 74 3.39 -1.02 3.49
C LEU A 74 2.63 -2.34 3.37
N ILE A 75 2.97 -3.11 2.34
CA ILE A 75 2.55 -4.49 2.14
C ILE A 75 3.81 -5.34 2.06
N LEU A 76 3.95 -6.28 2.98
CA LEU A 76 5.16 -7.07 3.18
C LEU A 76 4.83 -8.56 3.15
N THR A 77 5.86 -9.40 2.99
CA THR A 77 5.73 -10.85 3.05
C THR A 77 6.87 -11.51 3.80
N ALA A 78 6.55 -12.58 4.53
CA ALA A 78 7.50 -13.55 5.06
C ALA A 78 6.88 -14.95 4.94
N ALA A 79 7.52 -15.85 4.18
CA ALA A 79 6.98 -17.17 3.88
C ALA A 79 5.54 -17.12 3.31
N HIS A 80 4.56 -17.66 4.03
CA HIS A 80 3.13 -17.70 3.65
C HIS A 80 2.31 -16.57 4.29
N LEU A 81 2.95 -15.59 4.92
CA LEU A 81 2.30 -14.47 5.59
C LEU A 81 2.37 -13.21 4.73
N VAL A 82 1.23 -12.56 4.53
CA VAL A 82 1.14 -11.18 4.00
C VAL A 82 0.82 -10.23 5.15
N VAL A 83 1.66 -9.22 5.33
CA VAL A 83 1.50 -8.19 6.35
C VAL A 83 1.06 -6.88 5.72
N PHE A 84 -0.05 -6.33 6.19
CA PHE A 84 -0.50 -4.98 5.87
C PHE A 84 -0.17 -4.08 7.06
N CYS A 85 0.82 -3.20 6.89
CA CYS A 85 1.31 -2.36 7.97
C CYS A 85 0.92 -0.89 7.74
N GLU A 86 0.28 -0.32 8.76
CA GLU A 86 0.04 1.12 8.87
C GLU A 86 1.21 1.79 9.61
N VAL A 87 1.75 2.88 9.06
CA VAL A 87 2.92 3.58 9.61
C VAL A 87 2.54 4.94 10.19
N LYS A 88 2.81 5.12 11.49
CA LYS A 88 2.58 6.38 12.20
C LYS A 88 3.91 7.04 12.57
N ALA A 89 4.36 7.96 11.72
CA ALA A 89 5.50 8.83 12.03
C ALA A 89 5.05 10.03 12.89
N ARG A 90 5.81 10.34 13.95
CA ARG A 90 5.54 11.46 14.89
C ARG A 90 6.81 12.23 15.21
N ALA A 91 6.66 13.44 15.75
CA ALA A 91 7.77 14.33 16.09
C ALA A 91 8.28 14.18 17.54
N SER A 92 7.43 13.69 18.46
CA SER A 92 7.75 13.56 19.89
C SER A 92 7.47 12.14 20.41
N GLU A 93 8.15 11.79 21.50
CA GLU A 93 8.05 10.50 22.22
C GLU A 93 6.90 10.47 23.24
N GLU A 94 5.81 11.23 23.08
CA GLU A 94 4.60 11.08 23.92
C GLU A 94 3.87 9.75 23.63
N PHE A 95 4.61 8.65 23.69
CA PHE A 95 4.26 7.33 23.25
C PHE A 95 3.88 6.43 24.43
N GLY A 96 2.97 5.50 24.16
CA GLY A 96 2.63 4.38 25.05
C GLY A 96 1.19 4.42 25.54
N GLY A 97 0.22 4.25 24.65
CA GLY A 97 -1.19 4.19 25.02
C GLY A 97 -2.14 3.95 23.84
N PRO A 98 -3.48 4.02 24.06
CA PRO A 98 -4.54 3.81 23.06
C PRO A 98 -4.36 4.55 21.73
N GLN A 99 -3.49 5.56 21.68
CA GLN A 99 -3.17 6.36 20.50
C GLN A 99 -2.39 5.59 19.41
N ALA A 100 -1.71 4.50 19.76
CA ALA A 100 -1.15 3.58 18.76
C ALA A 100 -2.25 2.72 18.10
N ALA A 101 -3.35 2.49 18.82
CA ALA A 101 -4.45 1.66 18.35
C ALA A 101 -5.11 2.26 17.11
N VAL A 102 -5.38 1.40 16.14
CA VAL A 102 -6.15 1.77 14.96
C VAL A 102 -7.63 1.69 15.35
N GLY A 103 -8.34 2.81 15.32
CA GLY A 103 -9.77 2.83 15.65
C GLY A 103 -10.61 1.97 14.71
N TRP A 104 -11.77 1.49 15.19
CA TRP A 104 -12.63 0.52 14.50
C TRP A 104 -12.91 0.85 13.02
N HIS A 105 -13.26 2.10 12.71
CA HIS A 105 -13.51 2.53 11.33
C HIS A 105 -12.30 2.34 10.42
N LYS A 106 -11.10 2.64 10.94
CA LYS A 106 -9.86 2.50 10.18
C LYS A 106 -9.46 1.03 10.02
N GLN A 107 -9.68 0.20 11.05
CA GLN A 107 -9.49 -1.26 10.93
C GLN A 107 -10.38 -1.84 9.82
N ARG A 108 -11.67 -1.51 9.83
CA ARG A 108 -12.64 -1.97 8.82
C ARG A 108 -12.24 -1.50 7.42
N ARG A 109 -11.72 -0.28 7.27
CA ARG A 109 -11.19 0.22 6.00
C ARG A 109 -9.95 -0.57 5.56
N LEU A 110 -8.97 -0.77 6.44
CA LEU A 110 -7.76 -1.52 6.12
C LEU A 110 -8.05 -2.97 5.72
N ARG A 111 -8.99 -3.66 6.39
CA ARG A 111 -9.43 -4.99 5.97
C ARG A 111 -10.03 -5.02 4.56
N ARG A 112 -10.81 -4.00 4.20
CA ARG A 112 -11.36 -3.87 2.84
C ARG A 112 -10.27 -3.62 1.80
N LEU A 113 -9.30 -2.76 2.12
CA LEU A 113 -8.16 -2.47 1.24
C LEU A 113 -7.31 -3.73 1.02
N ALA A 114 -7.03 -4.48 2.10
CA ALA A 114 -6.32 -5.75 2.02
C ALA A 114 -7.05 -6.77 1.15
N ALA A 115 -8.38 -6.91 1.31
CA ALA A 115 -9.18 -7.80 0.47
C ALA A 115 -9.12 -7.43 -1.02
N MET A 116 -9.18 -6.13 -1.34
CA MET A 116 -9.01 -5.67 -2.73
C MET A 116 -7.62 -5.96 -3.26
N TRP A 117 -6.58 -5.67 -2.47
CA TRP A 117 -5.21 -5.95 -2.86
C TRP A 117 -4.97 -7.45 -3.10
N LEU A 118 -5.49 -8.32 -2.24
CA LEU A 118 -5.38 -9.78 -2.40
C LEU A 118 -6.09 -10.29 -3.66
N ALA A 119 -7.25 -9.71 -4.00
CA ALA A 119 -7.99 -10.08 -5.21
C ALA A 119 -7.26 -9.66 -6.50
N GLU A 120 -6.52 -8.54 -6.44
CA GLU A 120 -5.67 -8.06 -7.53
C GLU A 120 -4.36 -8.87 -7.63
N PHE A 121 -3.67 -9.07 -6.51
CA PHE A 121 -2.37 -9.74 -6.46
C PHE A 121 -2.43 -11.24 -6.73
N ARG A 122 -3.50 -11.92 -6.27
CA ARG A 122 -3.74 -13.37 -6.43
C ARG A 122 -2.52 -14.22 -6.03
N PRO A 123 -2.18 -14.28 -4.73
CA PRO A 123 -1.04 -15.08 -4.28
C PRO A 123 -1.21 -16.56 -4.66
N ALA A 124 -0.10 -17.21 -5.01
CA ALA A 124 -0.08 -18.63 -5.33
C ALA A 124 -0.33 -19.45 -4.05
N GLY A 125 -1.56 -19.92 -3.88
CA GLY A 125 -1.97 -20.74 -2.74
C GLY A 125 -2.50 -19.92 -1.56
N ARG A 126 -2.63 -20.62 -0.41
CA ARG A 126 -3.17 -20.02 0.81
C ARG A 126 -2.11 -19.15 1.48
N VAL A 127 -2.49 -17.94 1.87
CA VAL A 127 -1.68 -17.04 2.68
C VAL A 127 -2.41 -16.69 3.97
N ASP A 128 -1.64 -16.51 5.03
CA ASP A 128 -2.11 -15.85 6.24
C ASP A 128 -2.00 -14.34 6.08
N VAL A 129 -2.87 -13.62 6.78
CA VAL A 129 -2.94 -12.16 6.73
C VAL A 129 -2.80 -11.61 8.13
N ARG A 130 -1.92 -10.62 8.29
CA ARG A 130 -1.73 -9.91 9.57
C ARG A 130 -1.75 -8.41 9.35
N PHE A 131 -2.38 -7.69 10.28
CA PHE A 131 -2.41 -6.24 10.27
C PHE A 131 -1.52 -5.71 11.39
N ASP A 132 -0.50 -4.96 11.00
CA ASP A 132 0.51 -4.44 11.92
C ASP A 132 0.41 -2.91 11.99
N VAL A 133 0.91 -2.35 13.08
CA VAL A 133 1.07 -0.89 13.23
C VAL A 133 2.51 -0.60 13.62
N ALA A 134 3.22 0.15 12.77
CA ALA A 134 4.54 0.66 13.06
C ALA A 134 4.45 2.11 13.55
N ALA A 135 4.96 2.38 14.74
CA ALA A 135 5.16 3.73 15.26
C ALA A 135 6.63 4.12 15.11
N VAL A 136 6.88 5.30 14.55
CA VAL A 136 8.23 5.82 14.33
C VAL A 136 8.38 7.19 14.98
N VAL A 137 9.35 7.29 15.90
CA VAL A 137 9.73 8.53 16.59
C VAL A 137 11.25 8.66 16.54
N GLY A 138 11.74 9.65 15.80
CA GLY A 138 13.17 9.77 15.51
C GLY A 138 13.72 8.47 14.93
N ALA A 139 14.76 7.91 15.54
CA ALA A 139 15.35 6.63 15.12
C ALA A 139 14.60 5.39 15.68
N ARG A 140 13.71 5.56 16.66
CA ARG A 140 13.02 4.45 17.33
C ARG A 140 11.85 3.96 16.50
N VAL A 141 11.78 2.65 16.30
CA VAL A 141 10.67 1.96 15.63
C VAL A 141 10.07 0.94 16.60
N THR A 142 8.78 1.05 16.84
CA THR A 142 7.99 0.06 17.61
C THR A 142 6.92 -0.50 16.70
N VAL A 143 6.88 -1.83 16.54
CA VAL A 143 5.85 -2.52 15.77
C VAL A 143 4.95 -3.29 16.71
N ILE A 144 3.64 -3.06 16.59
CA ILE A 144 2.61 -3.88 17.19
C ILE A 144 2.17 -4.86 16.11
N GLU A 145 2.63 -6.10 16.22
CA GLU A 145 2.20 -7.18 15.33
C GLU A 145 0.78 -7.62 15.67
N ALA A 146 0.00 -8.01 14.67
CA ALA A 146 -1.40 -8.44 14.83
C ALA A 146 -2.23 -7.44 15.67
N ALA A 147 -2.06 -6.15 15.36
CA ALA A 147 -2.67 -5.06 16.10
C ALA A 147 -4.22 -5.10 16.08
N PHE A 148 -4.82 -5.74 15.06
CA PHE A 148 -6.26 -5.98 14.96
C PHE A 148 -6.61 -7.05 13.92
#